data_AF-A0A3D3F869-F1
#
_entry.id   AF-A0A3D3F869-F1
#
_cell.length_a   1.000
_cell.length_b   1.000
_cell.length_c   1.000
_cell.angle_alpha   90.00
_cell.angle_beta   90.00
_cell.angle_gamma   90.00
#
_symmetry.space_group_name_H-M   'P 1'
#
loop_
_entity.id
_entity.type
_entity.pdbx_description
1 polymer ?
#
loop_
_entity_poly.entity_id
_entity_poly.type
_entity_poly.pdbx_seq_one_letter_code
_entity_poly.pdbx_strand_id
1 'polypeptide(L)'
;MDTLEKIIDLKEKRFASDRAFEKAMGLKPKTVDSWKRGNSKGYLKYLPEISKIFNVSADYLLGNEQKEKPFSEEESLSDLDKNFLNKIRKLNPQY
;
A
#
# COMPACT_ATOMS: atom_id res chain seq x y z
N MET A 1 9.27 13.92 2.19
CA MET A 1 9.40 12.57 2.77
C MET A 1 9.83 11.65 1.65
N ASP A 2 10.99 11.02 1.80
CA ASP A 2 11.56 10.08 0.82
C ASP A 2 10.81 8.75 0.83
N THR A 3 10.88 7.98 -0.27
CA THR A 3 10.25 6.65 -0.37
C THR A 3 10.75 5.72 0.72
N LEU A 4 12.05 5.73 1.02
CA LEU A 4 12.63 4.90 2.07
C LEU A 4 12.07 5.29 3.45
N GLU A 5 11.96 6.59 3.74
CA GLU A 5 11.42 7.07 5.01
C GLU A 5 9.98 6.57 5.24
N LYS A 6 9.13 6.62 4.20
CA LYS A 6 7.76 6.06 4.28
C LYS A 6 7.76 4.58 4.60
N ILE A 7 8.63 3.80 3.95
CA ILE A 7 8.74 2.35 4.20
C ILE A 7 9.19 2.08 5.64
N ILE A 8 10.17 2.83 6.15
CA ILE A 8 10.66 2.66 7.53
C ILE A 8 9.60 3.05 8.56
N ASP A 9 8.87 4.15 8.35
CA ASP A 9 7.78 4.58 9.23
C ASP A 9 6.65 3.53 9.29
N LEU A 10 6.20 3.02 8.13
CA LEU A 10 5.20 1.94 8.08
C LEU A 10 5.71 0.65 8.76
N LYS A 11 6.99 0.32 8.56
CA LYS A 11 7.63 -0.82 9.22
C LYS A 11 7.62 -0.65 10.72
N GLU A 12 7.93 0.52 11.25
CA GLU A 12 7.95 0.78 12.70
C GLU A 12 6.57 0.72 13.34
N LYS A 13 5.51 1.06 12.59
CA LYS A 13 4.12 0.96 13.04
C LYS A 13 3.59 -0.47 13.10
N ARG A 14 4.05 -1.36 12.22
CA ARG A 14 3.51 -2.74 12.07
C ARG A 14 4.41 -3.84 12.59
N PHE A 15 5.73 -3.64 12.60
CA PHE A 15 6.71 -4.67 12.94
C PHE A 15 7.61 -4.25 14.11
N ALA A 16 7.81 -5.18 15.04
CA ALA A 16 8.66 -4.96 16.21
C ALA A 16 10.15 -4.77 15.88
N SER A 17 10.64 -5.27 14.73
CA SER A 17 12.05 -5.14 14.34
C SER A 17 12.25 -5.26 12.83
N ASP A 18 13.39 -4.78 12.35
CA ASP A 18 13.82 -4.93 10.95
C ASP A 18 13.89 -6.41 10.55
N ARG A 19 14.36 -7.28 11.45
CA ARG A 19 14.44 -8.73 11.20
C ARG A 19 13.07 -9.39 11.07
N ALA A 20 12.07 -8.90 11.81
CA ALA A 20 10.70 -9.40 11.69
C ALA A 20 10.10 -9.02 10.32
N PHE A 21 10.34 -7.79 9.88
CA PHE A 21 9.93 -7.34 8.55
C PHE A 21 10.68 -8.09 7.43
N GLU A 22 11.99 -8.27 7.55
CA GLU A 22 12.78 -9.08 6.61
C GLU A 22 12.23 -10.51 6.48
N LYS A 23 11.88 -11.14 7.61
CA LYS A 23 11.27 -12.48 7.62
C LYS A 23 9.90 -12.49 6.95
N ALA A 24 9.05 -11.49 7.22
CA ALA A 24 7.72 -11.38 6.61
C ALA A 24 7.80 -11.18 5.09
N MET A 25 8.80 -10.43 4.62
CA MET A 25 9.07 -10.20 3.20
C MET A 25 9.87 -11.33 2.52
N GLY A 26 10.41 -12.30 3.27
CA GLY A 26 11.32 -13.31 2.73
C GLY A 26 12.68 -12.75 2.28
N LEU A 27 13.09 -11.60 2.83
CA LEU A 27 14.37 -10.95 2.52
C LEU A 27 15.53 -11.57 3.29
N LYS A 28 16.74 -11.40 2.75
CA LYS A 28 17.97 -11.77 3.47
C LYS A 28 18.13 -10.87 4.71
N PRO A 29 18.70 -11.39 5.81
CA PRO A 29 19.02 -10.57 6.97
C PRO A 29 19.90 -9.37 6.62
N LYS A 30 19.71 -8.23 7.30
CA LYS A 30 20.44 -6.95 7.10
C LYS A 30 20.14 -6.23 5.77
N THR A 31 19.15 -6.69 5.01
CA THR A 31 18.70 -6.00 3.81
C THR A 31 18.15 -4.61 4.15
N VAL A 32 17.35 -4.49 5.21
CA VAL A 32 16.77 -3.20 5.64
C VAL A 32 17.84 -2.26 6.18
N ASP A 33 18.79 -2.77 6.97
CA ASP A 33 19.94 -1.99 7.45
C ASP A 33 20.78 -1.47 6.27
N SER A 34 21.00 -2.29 5.23
CA SER A 34 21.66 -1.85 4.00
C SER A 34 20.91 -0.74 3.27
N TRP A 35 19.57 -0.73 3.33
CA TRP A 35 18.77 0.35 2.75
C TRP A 35 18.92 1.63 3.56
N LYS A 36 18.80 1.56 4.89
CA LYS A 36 18.96 2.70 5.81
C LYS A 36 20.32 3.38 5.68
N ARG A 37 21.38 2.61 5.45
CA ARG A 37 22.74 3.12 5.23
C ARG A 37 22.99 3.70 3.84
N GLY A 38 22.02 3.58 2.92
CA GLY A 38 22.17 4.03 1.53
C GLY A 38 23.05 3.13 0.66
N ASN A 39 23.49 1.97 1.17
CA ASN A 39 24.32 1.03 0.41
C ASN A 39 23.56 0.36 -0.74
N SER A 40 22.22 0.35 -0.68
CA SER A 40 21.37 -0.22 -1.73
C SER A 40 20.01 0.46 -1.79
N LYS A 41 19.56 0.77 -3.01
CA LYS A 41 18.18 1.19 -3.30
C LYS A 41 17.28 0.02 -3.74
N GLY A 42 17.65 -1.20 -3.34
CA GLY A 42 16.94 -2.42 -3.71
C GLY A 42 15.46 -2.44 -3.29
N TYR A 43 15.08 -1.64 -2.29
CA TYR A 43 13.68 -1.49 -1.85
C TYR A 43 12.71 -1.08 -2.96
N LEU A 44 13.17 -0.36 -3.99
CA LEU A 44 12.34 0.03 -5.14
C LEU A 44 11.77 -1.19 -5.88
N LYS A 45 12.54 -2.29 -5.94
CA LYS A 45 12.11 -3.53 -6.59
C LYS A 45 11.03 -4.27 -5.81
N TYR A 46 10.96 -4.01 -4.50
CA TYR A 46 10.04 -4.67 -3.58
C TYR A 46 8.81 -3.80 -3.27
N LEU A 47 8.66 -2.63 -3.90
CA LEU A 47 7.51 -1.76 -3.66
C LEU A 47 6.16 -2.47 -3.83
N PRO A 48 5.93 -3.33 -4.84
CA PRO A 48 4.66 -4.03 -4.99
C PRO A 48 4.35 -4.98 -3.82
N GLU A 49 5.35 -5.67 -3.30
CA GLU A 49 5.19 -6.57 -2.15
C GLU A 49 5.02 -5.79 -0.84
N ILE A 50 5.81 -4.73 -0.67
CA ILE A 50 5.74 -3.82 0.47
C ILE A 50 4.35 -3.18 0.54
N SER A 51 3.82 -2.72 -0.59
CA SER A 51 2.50 -2.08 -0.67
C SER A 51 1.39 -3.05 -0.25
N LYS A 52 1.49 -4.33 -0.64
CA LYS A 52 0.56 -5.39 -0.21
C LYS A 52 0.63 -5.66 1.29
N ILE A 53 1.83 -5.76 1.87
CA ILE A 53 1.99 -6.00 3.31
C ILE A 53 1.37 -4.87 4.14
N PHE A 54 1.57 -3.62 3.70
CA PHE A 54 1.06 -2.46 4.43
C PHE A 54 -0.35 -2.04 4.01
N ASN A 55 -0.95 -2.72 3.03
CA ASN A 55 -2.23 -2.36 2.42
C ASN A 55 -2.29 -0.88 1.96
N VAL A 56 -1.24 -0.44 1.26
CA VAL A 56 -1.13 0.90 0.66
C VAL A 56 -0.86 0.77 -0.84
N SER A 57 -1.00 1.85 -1.61
CA SER A 57 -0.60 1.86 -3.02
C SER A 57 0.91 2.03 -3.18
N ALA A 58 1.46 1.50 -4.28
CA ALA A 58 2.87 1.75 -4.62
C ALA A 58 3.13 3.24 -4.88
N ASP A 59 2.16 3.96 -5.46
CA ASP A 59 2.21 5.41 -5.67
C ASP A 59 2.29 6.20 -4.37
N TYR A 60 1.59 5.75 -3.32
CA TYR A 60 1.71 6.32 -1.99
C TYR A 60 3.14 6.21 -1.47
N LEU A 61 3.79 5.05 -1.64
CA LEU A 61 5.19 4.86 -1.23
C LEU A 61 6.14 5.75 -2.03
N LEU A 62 5.91 5.88 -3.34
CA LEU A 62 6.72 6.72 -4.23
C LEU A 62 6.51 8.22 -4.01
N GLY A 63 5.44 8.62 -3.31
CA GLY A 63 5.09 10.04 -3.15
C GLY A 63 4.49 10.64 -4.41
N ASN A 64 4.06 9.81 -5.36
CA ASN A 64 3.31 10.21 -6.55
C ASN A 64 1.83 10.42 -6.22
N GLU A 65 1.51 10.94 -5.04
CA GLU A 65 0.14 11.21 -4.62
C GLU A 65 -0.43 12.33 -5.49
N GLN A 66 -0.89 11.98 -6.69
CA GLN A 66 -1.92 12.74 -7.37
C GLN A 66 -3.11 12.78 -6.42
N LYS A 67 -3.56 14.01 -6.10
CA LYS A 67 -4.60 14.34 -5.11
C LYS A 67 -6.00 13.81 -5.44
N GLU A 68 -6.13 12.77 -6.26
CA GLU A 68 -7.40 12.24 -6.73
C GLU A 68 -7.53 10.77 -6.32
N LYS A 69 -8.11 10.56 -5.14
CA LYS A 69 -8.62 9.27 -4.66
C LYS A 69 -9.94 8.92 -5.39
N PRO A 70 -10.36 7.64 -5.49
CA PRO A 70 -10.06 6.59 -4.52
C PRO A 70 -9.61 5.23 -5.09
N PHE A 71 -8.73 4.56 -4.35
CA PHE A 71 -8.71 3.10 -4.26
C PHE A 71 -9.29 2.74 -2.90
N SER A 72 -10.48 2.13 -2.90
CA SER A 72 -11.12 1.56 -1.73
C SER A 72 -11.85 0.30 -2.18
N GLU A 73 -11.20 -0.85 -2.05
CA GLU A 73 -11.87 -2.13 -2.26
C GLU A 73 -12.45 -2.71 -0.96
N GLU A 74 -12.30 -2.05 0.21
CA GLU A 74 -12.72 -2.69 1.47
C GLU A 74 -13.32 -1.82 2.59
N GLU A 75 -13.56 -0.52 2.42
CA GLU A 75 -14.26 0.25 3.47
C GLU A 75 -15.50 1.02 2.95
N SER A 76 -16.66 0.37 3.15
CA SER A 76 -18.00 0.93 3.30
C SER A 76 -18.68 1.52 2.05
N LEU A 77 -19.43 0.67 1.34
CA LEU A 77 -20.49 1.15 0.44
C LEU A 77 -21.54 1.92 1.26
N SER A 78 -21.55 3.23 1.10
CA SER A 78 -22.52 4.12 1.73
C SER A 78 -23.92 3.94 1.11
N ASP A 79 -24.99 4.30 1.83
CA ASP A 79 -26.37 4.08 1.35
C ASP A 79 -26.71 4.87 0.06
N LEU A 80 -25.91 5.90 -0.27
CA LEU A 80 -25.99 6.63 -1.53
C LEU A 80 -25.54 5.76 -2.72
N ASP A 81 -24.52 4.92 -2.54
CA ASP A 81 -24.00 4.03 -3.58
C ASP A 81 -25.00 2.91 -3.91
N LYS A 82 -25.72 2.40 -2.90
CA LYS A 82 -26.81 1.43 -3.10
C LYS A 82 -27.98 2.03 -3.88
N ASN A 83 -28.35 3.28 -3.59
CA ASN A 83 -29.43 3.95 -4.31
C ASN A 83 -29.04 4.26 -5.77
N PHE A 84 -27.78 4.60 -6.01
CA PHE A 84 -27.26 4.81 -7.36
C PHE A 84 -27.26 3.51 -8.19
N LEU A 85 -26.80 2.39 -7.60
CA LEU A 85 -26.86 1.07 -8.22
C LEU A 85 -28.30 0.60 -8.50
N ASN A 86 -29.22 0.81 -7.55
CA ASN A 86 -30.63 0.49 -7.74
C ASN A 86 -31.29 1.33 -8.84
N LYS A 87 -30.84 2.58 -9.03
CA LYS A 87 -31.33 3.46 -10.10
C LYS A 87 -30.80 3.04 -11.47
N ILE A 88 -29.53 2.63 -11.56
CA ILE A 88 -28.95 2.07 -12.80
C ILE A 88 -29.66 0.77 -13.19
N ARG A 89 -29.92 -0.12 -12.22
CA ARG A 89 -30.61 -1.41 -12.47
C ARG A 89 -32.06 -1.24 -12.93
N LYS A 90 -32.75 -0.17 -12.51
CA LYS A 90 -34.11 0.16 -12.99
C LYS A 90 -34.14 0.79 -14.39
N LEU A 91 -33.03 1.34 -14.86
CA LEU A 91 -32.94 2.02 -16.16
C LEU A 91 -32.51 1.08 -17.30
N ASN A 92 -32.05 -0.14 -17.01
CA ASN A 92 -31.75 -1.15 -18.02
C ASN A 92 -32.48 -2.48 -17.70
N PRO A 93 -33.77 -2.62 -18.07
CA PRO A 93 -34.59 -3.78 -17.74
C PRO A 93 -34.43 -4.90 -18.78
N GLN A 94 -33.21 -5.44 -18.93
CA GLN A 94 -32.99 -6.64 -19.73
C GLN A 94 -32.22 -7.67 -18.92
N TYR A 95 -32.93 -8.33 -18.00
CA TYR A 95 -33.12 -9.79 -17.92
C TYR A 95 -34.19 -10.09 -16.87
#